data_AF-A0A3N9XW07-F1
#
_entry.id   AF-A0A3N9XW07-F1
#
_cell.length_a   1.000
_cell.length_b   1.000
_cell.length_c   1.000
_cell.angle_alpha   90.00
_cell.angle_beta   90.00
_cell.angle_gamma   90.00
#
_symmetry.space_group_name_H-M   'P 1'
#
loop_
_entity.id
_entity.type
_entity.pdbx_description
1 polymer ?
#
loop_
_entity_poly.entity_id
_entity_poly.type
_entity_poly.pdbx_seq_one_letter_code
_entity_poly.pdbx_strand_id
1 'polypeptide(L)'
;MKDQARSWWGLRRAYGALFAEVDAGGFGPAPEGQLSAEQIVAHLVANDRLCGLVDQLGLAAEAPVATHLREGFDLIVDEPLPWSRTLDLHMRVHLPKHQSQLHVLRS
;
A
#
# COMPACT_ATOMS: atom_id res chain seq x y z
N MET A 1 2.63 -18.61 -11.75
CA MET A 1 3.92 -18.01 -11.35
C MET A 1 4.31 -16.74 -12.11
N LYS A 2 4.08 -16.61 -13.43
CA LYS A 2 4.52 -15.42 -14.20
C LYS A 2 3.68 -14.15 -13.98
N ASP A 3 2.44 -14.27 -13.51
CA ASP A 3 1.56 -13.10 -13.26
C ASP A 3 1.82 -12.39 -11.92
N GLN A 4 2.35 -13.09 -10.93
CA GLN A 4 2.53 -12.55 -9.57
C GLN A 4 3.73 -11.62 -9.45
N ALA A 5 4.85 -11.99 -10.09
CA ALA A 5 6.02 -11.11 -10.21
C ALA A 5 5.69 -9.81 -10.98
N ARG A 6 4.73 -9.87 -11.92
CA ARG A 6 4.28 -8.69 -12.67
C ARG A 6 3.43 -7.74 -11.80
N SER A 7 2.78 -8.26 -10.76
CA SER A 7 1.97 -7.49 -9.80
C SER A 7 2.83 -6.72 -8.79
N TRP A 8 3.89 -7.35 -8.26
CA TRP A 8 4.76 -6.77 -7.23
C TRP A 8 5.61 -5.59 -7.74
N TRP A 9 6.26 -5.73 -8.91
CA TRP A 9 6.98 -4.60 -9.52
C TRP A 9 6.07 -3.45 -9.92
N GLY A 10 4.83 -3.77 -10.33
CA GLY A 10 3.80 -2.76 -10.56
C GLY A 10 3.49 -1.97 -9.29
N LEU A 11 3.36 -2.66 -8.16
CA LEU A 11 3.13 -2.03 -6.86
C LEU A 11 4.29 -1.13 -6.42
N ARG A 12 5.54 -1.62 -6.50
CA ARG A 12 6.73 -0.80 -6.13
C ARG A 12 6.82 0.47 -6.99
N ARG A 13 6.56 0.39 -8.30
CA ARG A 13 6.50 1.57 -9.16
C ARG A 13 5.41 2.54 -8.76
N ALA A 14 4.23 2.05 -8.41
CA ALA A 14 3.11 2.90 -8.03
C ALA A 14 3.36 3.63 -6.69
N TYR A 15 3.99 2.95 -5.72
CA TYR A 15 4.50 3.59 -4.50
C TYR A 15 5.56 4.66 -4.81
N GLY A 16 6.51 4.36 -5.71
CA GLY A 16 7.52 5.34 -6.13
C GLY A 16 6.91 6.60 -6.76
N ALA A 17 5.88 6.44 -7.59
CA ALA A 17 5.15 7.57 -8.16
C ALA A 17 4.44 8.40 -7.07
N LEU A 18 3.83 7.74 -6.09
CA LEU A 18 3.17 8.43 -4.97
C LEU A 18 4.16 9.18 -4.08
N PHE A 19 5.34 8.62 -3.81
CA PHE A 19 6.39 9.35 -3.09
C PHE A 19 6.92 10.54 -3.88
N ALA A 20 7.04 10.44 -5.21
CA ALA A 20 7.38 11.59 -6.04
C ALA A 20 6.30 12.71 -5.96
N GLU A 21 5.02 12.34 -5.84
CA GLU A 21 3.96 13.31 -5.54
C GLU A 21 4.16 13.93 -4.16
N VAL A 22 4.46 13.15 -3.13
CA VAL A 22 4.77 13.67 -1.78
C VAL A 22 5.93 14.66 -1.81
N ASP A 23 7.03 14.31 -2.47
CA ASP A 23 8.25 15.12 -2.55
C ASP A 23 8.01 16.45 -3.30
N ALA A 24 7.14 16.44 -4.32
CA ALA A 24 6.75 17.66 -5.01
C ALA A 24 5.95 18.64 -4.12
N GLY A 25 5.42 18.17 -2.98
CA GLY A 25 4.79 19.02 -1.97
C GLY A 25 3.53 19.74 -2.47
N GLY A 26 3.30 20.96 -1.99
CA GLY A 26 2.14 21.78 -2.37
C GLY A 26 0.84 21.41 -1.65
N PHE A 27 0.93 20.75 -0.50
CA PHE A 27 -0.24 20.36 0.30
C PHE A 27 -0.67 21.51 1.22
N GLY A 28 -1.95 21.87 1.13
CA GLY A 28 -2.64 22.76 2.05
C GLY A 28 -3.10 22.04 3.33
N PRO A 29 -3.78 22.76 4.24
CA PRO A 29 -4.30 22.17 5.47
C PRO A 29 -5.36 21.11 5.15
N ALA A 30 -5.40 20.06 5.96
CA ALA A 30 -6.44 19.05 5.82
C ALA A 30 -7.81 19.61 6.20
N PRO A 31 -8.87 19.28 5.42
CA PRO A 31 -10.24 19.52 5.83
C PRO A 31 -10.56 18.84 7.16
N GLU A 32 -11.54 19.37 7.90
CA GLU A 32 -11.99 18.79 9.16
C GLU A 32 -12.38 17.31 8.98
N GLY A 33 -11.90 16.46 9.91
CA GLY A 33 -12.13 15.01 9.87
C GLY A 33 -11.28 14.23 8.85
N GLN A 34 -10.40 14.89 8.09
CA GLN A 34 -9.48 14.23 7.16
C GLN A 34 -8.06 14.15 7.73
N LEU A 35 -7.25 13.26 7.13
CA LEU A 35 -5.84 13.11 7.50
C LEU A 35 -5.03 14.27 6.93
N SER A 36 -4.05 14.76 7.71
CA SER A 36 -3.04 15.71 7.22
C SER A 36 -2.08 15.05 6.23
N ALA A 37 -1.35 15.88 5.47
CA ALA A 37 -0.30 15.40 4.58
C ALA A 37 0.73 14.57 5.36
N GLU A 38 1.14 15.03 6.54
CA GLU A 38 2.10 14.34 7.40
C GLU A 38 1.57 12.98 7.88
N GLN A 39 0.29 12.89 8.23
CA GLN A 39 -0.34 11.63 8.63
C GLN A 39 -0.43 10.64 7.47
N ILE A 40 -0.76 11.12 6.26
CA ILE A 40 -0.78 10.29 5.06
C ILE A 40 0.64 9.81 4.74
N VAL A 41 1.63 10.70 4.76
CA VAL A 41 3.04 10.36 4.50
C VAL A 41 3.58 9.37 5.52
N ALA A 42 3.27 9.54 6.81
CA ALA A 42 3.67 8.58 7.84
C ALA A 42 3.11 7.17 7.56
N HIS A 43 1.85 7.09 7.12
CA HIS A 43 1.23 5.82 6.74
C HIS A 43 1.89 5.21 5.48
N LEU A 44 2.18 6.03 4.46
CA LEU A 44 2.87 5.58 3.25
C LEU A 44 4.27 5.05 3.54
N VAL A 45 5.05 5.74 4.39
CA VAL A 45 6.39 5.29 4.79
C VAL A 45 6.33 3.97 5.57
N ALA A 46 5.35 3.81 6.47
CA ALA A 46 5.18 2.55 7.18
C ALA A 46 4.88 1.38 6.22
N ASN A 47 4.00 1.62 5.24
CA ASN A 47 3.63 0.62 4.23
C ASN A 47 4.78 0.30 3.26
N ASP A 48 5.58 1.30 2.88
CA ASP A 48 6.77 1.10 2.07
C ASP A 48 7.83 0.25 2.79
N ARG A 49 8.01 0.44 4.10
CA ARG A 49 8.88 -0.42 4.91
C ARG A 49 8.43 -1.87 4.89
N LEU A 50 7.12 -2.14 4.96
CA LEU A 50 6.60 -3.51 4.83
C LEU A 50 6.91 -4.11 3.45
N CYS A 51 6.82 -3.31 2.39
CA CYS A 51 7.22 -3.74 1.05
C CYS A 51 8.72 -4.06 0.99
N GLY A 52 9.57 -3.22 1.60
CA GLY A 52 11.01 -3.48 1.71
C GLY A 52 11.33 -4.76 2.48
N LEU A 53 10.57 -5.10 3.53
CA LEU A 53 10.72 -6.38 4.24
C LEU A 53 10.38 -7.58 3.36
N VAL A 54 9.36 -7.48 2.50
CA VAL A 54 9.06 -8.53 1.51
C VAL A 54 10.18 -8.66 0.49
N ASP A 55 10.71 -7.53 0.00
CA ASP A 55 11.85 -7.52 -0.91
C ASP A 55 13.07 -8.24 -0.28
N GLN A 56 13.33 -8.01 1.02
CA GLN A 56 14.41 -8.65 1.77
C GLN A 56 14.18 -10.15 2.00
N LEU A 57 12.93 -10.58 2.20
CA LEU A 57 12.59 -12.00 2.34
C LEU A 57 12.80 -12.78 1.03
N GLY A 58 12.72 -12.13 -0.13
CA GLY A 58 12.90 -12.77 -1.42
C GLY A 58 12.00 -14.00 -1.58
N LEU A 59 12.57 -15.15 -1.92
CA LEU A 59 11.79 -16.39 -2.07
C LEU A 59 11.10 -16.85 -0.78
N ALA A 60 11.58 -16.46 0.40
CA ALA A 60 10.93 -16.80 1.66
C ALA A 60 9.57 -16.09 1.82
N ALA A 61 9.33 -15.01 1.08
CA ALA A 61 8.02 -14.35 1.04
C ALA A 61 6.93 -15.23 0.41
N GLU A 62 7.30 -16.30 -0.29
CA GLU A 62 6.37 -17.28 -0.88
C GLU A 62 5.87 -18.32 0.15
N ALA A 63 6.39 -18.29 1.38
CA ALA A 63 5.88 -19.12 2.47
C ALA A 63 4.41 -18.74 2.79
N PRO A 64 3.48 -19.70 2.80
CA PRO A 64 2.08 -19.42 3.12
C PRO A 64 1.91 -18.96 4.57
N VAL A 65 1.12 -17.91 4.77
CA VAL A 65 0.64 -17.46 6.07
C VAL A 65 -0.86 -17.49 6.12
N ALA A 66 -1.42 -17.99 7.23
CA ALA A 66 -2.86 -17.99 7.46
C ALA A 66 -3.39 -16.56 7.34
N THR A 67 -4.26 -16.32 6.37
CA THR A 67 -4.67 -14.98 5.97
C THR A 67 -6.19 -14.89 5.99
N HIS A 68 -6.70 -13.89 6.72
CA HIS A 68 -8.11 -13.51 6.72
C HIS A 68 -8.19 -12.03 6.36
N LEU A 69 -8.75 -11.70 5.20
CA LEU A 69 -8.91 -10.32 4.73
C LEU A 69 -10.39 -9.99 4.57
N ARG A 70 -10.80 -8.87 5.16
CA ARG A 70 -12.18 -8.38 5.15
C ARG A 70 -12.24 -6.97 4.60
N GLU A 71 -13.29 -6.68 3.83
CA GLU A 71 -13.68 -5.34 3.46
C GLU A 71 -15.02 -5.02 4.13
N GLY A 72 -15.01 -4.11 5.11
CA GLY A 72 -16.15 -3.93 6.00
C GLY A 72 -16.46 -5.22 6.78
N PHE A 73 -17.67 -5.75 6.62
CA PHE A 73 -18.10 -7.01 7.26
C PHE A 73 -17.90 -8.24 6.37
N ASP A 74 -17.64 -8.03 5.07
CA ASP A 74 -17.53 -9.11 4.09
C ASP A 74 -16.12 -9.71 4.11
N LEU A 75 -16.05 -11.03 4.22
CA LEU A 75 -14.81 -11.79 4.13
C LEU A 75 -14.49 -12.05 2.66
N ILE A 76 -13.35 -11.53 2.21
CA ILE A 76 -12.93 -11.60 0.80
C ILE A 76 -11.89 -12.70 0.60
N VAL A 77 -11.04 -12.93 1.60
CA VAL A 77 -10.02 -13.99 1.58
C VAL A 77 -10.02 -14.72 2.90
N ASP A 78 -10.10 -16.05 2.83
CA ASP A 78 -10.03 -16.97 3.96
C ASP A 78 -9.23 -18.22 3.57
N GLU A 79 -7.96 -17.99 3.22
CA GLU A 79 -7.04 -19.05 2.85
C GLU A 79 -5.58 -18.61 3.10
N PRO A 80 -4.64 -19.55 3.30
CA PRO A 80 -3.24 -19.20 3.41
C PRO A 80 -2.72 -18.56 2.13
N LEU A 81 -2.07 -17.41 2.25
CA LEU A 81 -1.46 -16.68 1.15
C LEU A 81 0.03 -16.43 1.42
N PRO A 82 0.88 -16.36 0.39
CA PRO A 82 2.23 -15.80 0.52
C PRO A 82 2.24 -14.42 1.17
N TRP A 83 3.28 -14.08 1.94
CA TRP A 83 3.50 -12.70 2.43
C TRP A 83 3.47 -11.68 1.29
N SER A 84 4.08 -12.02 0.14
CA SER A 84 4.08 -11.20 -1.07
C SER A 84 2.66 -10.90 -1.56
N ARG A 85 1.74 -11.88 -1.47
CA ARG A 85 0.35 -11.72 -1.90
C ARG A 85 -0.51 -10.99 -0.87
N THR A 86 -0.36 -11.31 0.40
CA THR A 86 -1.12 -10.65 1.49
C THR A 86 -0.85 -9.15 1.50
N LEU A 87 0.42 -8.75 1.37
CA LEU A 87 0.80 -7.33 1.30
C LEU A 87 0.40 -6.69 -0.04
N ASP A 88 0.52 -7.38 -1.17
CA ASP A 88 0.02 -6.86 -2.46
C ASP A 88 -1.48 -6.54 -2.40
N LEU A 89 -2.30 -7.41 -1.81
CA LEU A 89 -3.74 -7.19 -1.66
C LEU A 89 -4.06 -5.98 -0.77
N HIS A 90 -3.44 -5.91 0.41
CA HIS A 90 -3.61 -4.77 1.32
C HIS A 90 -3.22 -3.45 0.64
N MET A 91 -2.08 -3.42 -0.04
CA MET A 91 -1.58 -2.19 -0.65
C MET A 91 -2.39 -1.74 -1.86
N ARG A 92 -3.04 -2.65 -2.61
CA ARG A 92 -3.96 -2.30 -3.70
C ARG A 92 -5.19 -1.52 -3.24
N VAL A 93 -5.64 -1.75 -2.00
CA VAL A 93 -6.77 -1.02 -1.41
C VAL A 93 -6.32 0.35 -0.91
N HIS A 94 -5.18 0.40 -0.21
CA HIS A 94 -4.74 1.63 0.45
C HIS A 94 -4.11 2.65 -0.51
N LEU A 95 -3.43 2.20 -1.57
CA LEU A 95 -2.73 3.11 -2.47
C LEU A 95 -3.66 4.12 -3.19
N PRO A 96 -4.77 3.71 -3.83
CA PRO A 96 -5.69 4.67 -4.46
C PRO A 96 -6.32 5.64 -3.46
N LYS A 97 -6.57 5.17 -2.22
CA LYS A 97 -7.11 6.00 -1.14
C LYS A 97 -6.13 7.12 -0.79
N HIS A 98 -4.87 6.80 -0.54
CA HIS A 98 -3.86 7.83 -0.20
C HIS A 98 -3.59 8.78 -1.35
N GLN A 99 -3.59 8.30 -2.59
CA GLN A 99 -3.48 9.16 -3.76
C GLN A 99 -4.64 10.17 -3.85
N SER A 100 -5.87 9.69 -3.64
CA SER A 100 -7.06 10.56 -3.61
C SER A 100 -6.98 11.59 -2.46
N GLN A 101 -6.53 11.17 -1.28
CA GLN A 101 -6.36 12.07 -0.13
C GLN A 101 -5.30 13.16 -0.41
N LEU A 102 -4.14 12.80 -0.95
CA LEU A 102 -3.11 13.78 -1.31
C LEU A 102 -3.59 14.74 -2.42
N HIS A 103 -4.40 14.26 -3.37
CA HIS A 103 -4.99 15.11 -4.39
C HIS A 103 -5.92 16.18 -3.79
N VAL A 104 -6.77 15.81 -2.82
CA VAL A 104 -7.64 16.76 -2.10
C VAL A 104 -6.81 17.84 -1.40
N LEU A 105 -5.66 17.49 -0.84
CA LEU A 105 -4.79 18.45 -0.14
C LEU A 105 -4.06 19.42 -1.07
N ARG A 106 -3.99 19.19 -2.38
CA ARG A 106 -3.30 20.07 -3.35
C ARG A 106 -4.15 21.22 -3.90
N SER A 107 -5.35 21.41 -3.34
CA SER A 107 -6.32 22.43 -3.75
C SER A 107 -5.85 23.84 -3.44
#